data_AF-A0A924LP23-F1
#
_entry.id   AF-A0A924LP23-F1
#
_cell.length_a   1.000
_cell.length_b   1.000
_cell.length_c   1.000
_cell.angle_alpha   90.00
_cell.angle_beta   90.00
_cell.angle_gamma   90.00
#
_symmetry.space_group_name_H-M   'P 1'
#
loop_
_entity.id
_entity.type
_entity.pdbx_description
1 polymer ?
#
loop_
_entity_poly.entity_id
_entity_poly.type
_entity_poly.pdbx_seq_one_letter_code
_entity_poly.pdbx_strand_id
1 'polypeptide(L)'
;MTTTSPDPTPTRLPLRHRKTPINRAEPPSSASVVSLVIVVVGYLISLVAPSLVVSPSAPSAPMTRVLAAFALTLLGVAVSVAAGLLAFRRTHNWGWLIITGVPAVSLVSGGAILAATKAMA
;
A
#
# COMPACT_ATOMS: atom_id res chain seq x y z
N MET A 1 -34.64 -4.99 -69.53
CA MET A 1 -35.08 -5.04 -68.12
C MET A 1 -33.88 -5.44 -67.27
N THR A 2 -33.23 -4.47 -66.65
CA THR A 2 -32.06 -4.65 -65.78
C THR A 2 -32.40 -4.00 -64.44
N THR A 3 -32.53 -4.80 -63.39
CA THR A 3 -32.84 -4.35 -62.03
C THR A 3 -31.54 -4.02 -61.30
N THR A 4 -31.21 -2.74 -61.14
CA THR A 4 -30.13 -2.28 -60.27
C THR A 4 -30.61 -2.28 -58.82
N SER A 5 -30.06 -3.19 -58.02
CA SER A 5 -30.24 -3.24 -56.56
C SER A 5 -29.49 -2.08 -55.89
N PRO A 6 -30.10 -1.32 -54.97
CA PRO A 6 -29.38 -0.29 -54.21
C PRO A 6 -28.50 -0.93 -53.13
N ASP A 7 -27.23 -0.56 -53.15
CA ASP A 7 -26.18 -0.90 -52.19
C ASP A 7 -26.48 -0.28 -50.81
N PRO A 8 -26.57 -1.06 -49.71
CA PRO A 8 -26.80 -0.49 -48.39
C PRO A 8 -25.50 0.13 -47.87
N THR A 9 -25.39 1.45 -48.02
CA THR A 9 -24.31 2.24 -47.43
C THR A 9 -24.29 1.97 -45.91
N PRO A 10 -23.22 1.39 -45.33
CA PRO A 10 -23.18 1.14 -43.91
C PRO A 10 -23.12 2.49 -43.19
N THR A 11 -24.20 2.84 -42.49
CA THR A 11 -24.28 3.99 -41.60
C THR A 11 -23.19 3.87 -40.55
N ARG A 12 -22.03 4.47 -40.81
CA ARG A 12 -20.95 4.61 -39.81
C ARG A 12 -21.50 5.50 -38.71
N LEU A 13 -21.96 4.88 -37.64
CA LEU A 13 -22.31 5.55 -36.39
C LEU A 13 -21.13 6.48 -36.03
N PRO A 14 -21.37 7.77 -35.73
CA PRO A 14 -20.29 8.62 -35.27
C PRO A 14 -19.75 7.98 -34.00
N LEU A 15 -18.50 7.50 -34.06
CA LEU A 15 -17.72 7.10 -32.90
C LEU A 15 -17.66 8.34 -32.02
N ARG A 16 -18.58 8.42 -31.06
CA ARG A 16 -18.65 9.48 -30.07
C ARG A 16 -17.41 9.31 -29.22
N HIS A 17 -16.33 9.95 -29.64
CA HIS A 17 -15.05 9.95 -28.96
C HIS A 17 -15.30 10.69 -27.65
N ARG A 18 -15.73 9.93 -26.63
CA ARG A 18 -15.91 10.41 -25.27
C ARG A 18 -14.52 10.75 -24.79
N LYS A 19 -14.11 12.02 -24.96
CA LYS A 19 -13.01 12.61 -24.23
C LYS A 19 -13.35 12.42 -22.75
N THR A 20 -12.86 11.33 -22.16
CA THR A 20 -12.69 11.26 -20.73
C THR A 20 -11.82 12.48 -20.37
N PRO A 21 -12.24 13.32 -19.41
CA PRO A 21 -11.36 14.38 -18.94
C PRO A 21 -10.15 13.70 -18.32
N ILE A 22 -9.03 13.71 -19.04
CA ILE A 22 -7.82 12.94 -18.70
C ILE A 22 -7.17 13.44 -17.40
N ASN A 23 -7.48 14.63 -16.87
CA ASN A 23 -6.72 15.19 -15.74
C ASN A 23 -7.57 16.05 -14.78
N ARG A 24 -8.55 15.46 -14.09
CA ARG A 24 -8.93 15.99 -12.78
C ARG A 24 -8.69 14.90 -11.76
N ALA A 25 -7.51 14.94 -11.12
CA ALA A 25 -7.34 14.30 -9.84
C ALA A 25 -8.33 14.99 -8.89
N GLU A 26 -9.48 14.36 -8.69
CA GLU A 26 -10.39 14.74 -7.60
C GLU A 26 -9.54 14.79 -6.32
N PRO A 27 -9.58 15.90 -5.56
CA PRO A 27 -8.79 15.99 -4.35
C PRO A 27 -9.14 14.80 -3.44
N PRO A 28 -8.15 14.15 -2.82
CA PRO A 28 -8.40 12.97 -2.02
C PRO A 28 -9.39 13.31 -0.91
N SER A 29 -10.42 12.47 -0.76
CA SER A 29 -11.41 12.65 0.29
C SER A 29 -10.72 12.72 1.66
N SER A 30 -11.20 13.60 2.56
CA SER A 30 -10.62 13.80 3.89
C SER A 30 -10.48 12.47 4.66
N ALA A 31 -11.38 11.51 4.41
CA ALA A 31 -11.30 10.16 4.94
C ALA A 31 -10.04 9.38 4.45
N SER A 32 -9.65 9.51 3.19
CA SER A 32 -8.40 8.90 2.69
C SER A 32 -7.17 9.57 3.30
N VAL A 33 -7.19 10.89 3.51
CA VAL A 33 -6.09 11.59 4.17
C VAL A 33 -5.93 11.12 5.61
N VAL A 34 -7.03 10.98 6.36
CA VAL A 34 -7.01 10.46 7.73
C VAL A 34 -6.48 9.02 7.77
N SER A 35 -6.94 8.15 6.87
CA SER A 35 -6.39 6.78 6.76
C SER A 35 -4.90 6.79 6.43
N LEU A 36 -4.43 7.74 5.61
CA LEU A 36 -3.02 7.82 5.21
C LEU A 36 -2.17 8.23 6.39
N VAL A 37 -2.64 9.21 7.16
CA VAL A 37 -1.98 9.64 8.41
C VAL A 37 -1.90 8.48 9.40
N ILE A 38 -2.98 7.70 9.57
CA ILE A 38 -2.98 6.53 10.47
C ILE A 38 -1.93 5.50 10.04
N VAL A 39 -1.86 5.19 8.73
CA VAL A 39 -0.88 4.25 8.18
C VAL A 39 0.55 4.75 8.37
N VAL A 40 0.81 6.03 8.07
CA VAL A 40 2.13 6.64 8.25
C VAL A 40 2.55 6.61 9.72
N VAL A 41 1.66 6.98 10.64
CA VAL A 41 1.93 6.94 12.08
C VAL A 41 2.16 5.50 12.55
N GLY A 42 1.36 4.55 12.09
CA GLY A 42 1.54 3.12 12.39
C GLY A 42 2.91 2.60 11.96
N TYR A 43 3.38 2.99 10.77
CA TYR A 43 4.73 2.64 10.31
C TYR A 43 5.83 3.35 11.09
N LEU A 44 5.67 4.63 11.43
CA LEU A 44 6.64 5.34 12.26
C LEU A 44 6.80 4.68 13.63
N ILE A 45 5.70 4.28 14.26
CA ILE A 45 5.73 3.53 15.53
C ILE A 45 6.42 2.18 15.33
N SER A 46 6.12 1.48 14.23
CA SER A 46 6.77 0.20 13.89
C SER A 46 8.28 0.34 13.68
N LEU A 47 8.74 1.52 13.28
CA LEU A 47 10.15 1.82 13.07
C LEU A 47 10.87 2.19 14.36
N VAL A 48 10.20 2.96 15.23
CA VAL A 48 10.78 3.54 16.44
C VAL A 48 10.64 2.60 17.66
N ALA A 49 9.53 1.88 17.80
CA ALA A 49 9.33 0.99 18.95
C ALA A 49 10.42 -0.10 19.08
N PRO A 50 10.89 -0.74 17.99
CA PRO A 50 11.98 -1.72 18.07
C PRO A 50 13.29 -1.13 18.58
N SER A 51 13.61 0.13 18.22
CA SER A 51 14.86 0.79 18.64
C SER A 51 14.86 1.18 20.11
N LEU A 52 13.68 1.29 20.73
CA LEU A 52 13.53 1.47 22.18
C LEU A 52 13.72 0.16 22.95
N VAL A 53 13.37 -0.98 22.36
CA VAL A 53 13.51 -2.31 22.99
C VAL A 53 14.92 -2.86 22.83
N VAL A 54 15.50 -2.66 21.64
CA VAL A 54 16.88 -3.04 21.31
C VAL A 54 17.63 -1.78 20.94
N SER A 55 18.46 -1.32 21.88
CA SER A 55 19.28 -0.14 21.67
C SER A 55 20.23 -0.40 20.48
N PRO A 56 20.25 0.47 19.44
CA PRO A 56 20.99 0.22 18.21
C PRO A 56 22.51 0.15 18.41
N SER A 57 23.01 0.71 19.52
CA SER A 57 24.43 0.71 19.90
C SER A 57 24.87 -0.52 20.71
N ALA A 58 23.95 -1.44 21.06
CA ALA A 58 24.31 -2.67 21.76
C ALA A 58 24.93 -3.68 20.76
N PRO A 59 26.16 -4.20 21.01
CA PRO A 59 26.83 -5.16 20.12
C PRO A 59 26.01 -6.43 19.92
N SER A 60 25.46 -6.96 21.01
CA SER A 60 24.59 -8.13 21.05
C SER A 60 23.47 -7.90 22.06
N ALA A 61 22.25 -8.25 21.69
CA ALA A 61 21.08 -8.16 22.56
C ALA A 61 20.55 -9.58 22.80
N PRO A 62 20.08 -9.91 24.02
CA PRO A 62 19.53 -11.23 24.28
C PRO A 62 18.40 -11.53 23.29
N MET A 63 18.42 -12.73 22.69
CA MET A 63 17.54 -13.14 21.58
C MET A 63 16.05 -12.88 21.85
N THR A 64 15.61 -12.97 23.10
CA THR A 64 14.25 -12.65 23.54
C THR A 64 13.88 -11.17 23.26
N ARG A 65 14.82 -10.23 23.42
CA ARG A 65 14.60 -8.81 23.11
C ARG A 65 14.58 -8.54 21.61
N VAL A 66 15.41 -9.24 20.83
CA VAL A 66 15.42 -9.17 19.36
C VAL A 66 14.09 -9.68 18.80
N LEU A 67 13.60 -10.81 19.30
CA LEU A 67 12.28 -11.36 18.96
C LEU A 67 11.14 -10.42 19.37
N ALA A 68 11.20 -9.84 20.58
CA ALA A 68 10.18 -8.88 21.03
C ALA A 68 10.15 -7.61 20.16
N ALA A 69 11.31 -7.08 19.79
CA ALA A 69 11.43 -5.92 18.90
C ALA A 69 10.87 -6.23 17.50
N PHE A 70 11.20 -7.40 16.94
CA PHE A 70 10.65 -7.85 15.65
C PHE A 70 9.13 -8.07 15.72
N ALA A 71 8.62 -8.66 16.80
CA ALA A 71 7.19 -8.86 17.01
C ALA A 71 6.42 -7.53 17.08
N LEU A 72 7.00 -6.49 17.68
CA LEU A 72 6.43 -5.14 17.69
C LEU A 72 6.39 -4.52 16.30
N THR A 73 7.44 -4.70 15.49
CA THR A 73 7.41 -4.28 14.07
C THR A 73 6.28 -4.98 13.33
N LEU A 74 6.15 -6.30 13.48
CA LEU A 74 5.07 -7.07 12.84
C LEU A 74 3.68 -6.59 13.27
N LEU A 75 3.50 -6.27 14.55
CA LEU A 75 2.24 -5.78 15.09
C LEU A 75 1.83 -4.45 14.43
N GLY A 76 2.75 -3.49 14.36
CA GLY A 76 2.46 -2.19 13.76
C GLY A 76 2.31 -2.25 12.24
N VAL A 77 3.05 -3.15 11.56
CA VAL A 77 2.82 -3.46 10.14
C VAL A 77 1.43 -4.07 9.94
N ALA A 78 1.02 -5.03 10.77
CA ALA A 78 -0.31 -5.65 10.68
C ALA A 78 -1.45 -4.64 10.88
N VAL A 79 -1.31 -3.72 11.84
CA VAL A 79 -2.28 -2.63 12.05
C VAL A 79 -2.33 -1.70 10.84
N SER A 80 -1.17 -1.36 10.26
CA SER A 80 -1.08 -0.49 9.08
C SER A 80 -1.70 -1.15 7.83
N VAL A 81 -1.48 -2.46 7.65
CA VAL A 81 -2.10 -3.25 6.57
C VAL A 81 -3.61 -3.39 6.79
N ALA A 82 -4.07 -3.61 8.03
CA ALA A 82 -5.49 -3.68 8.35
C ALA A 82 -6.19 -2.33 8.07
N ALA A 83 -5.56 -1.21 8.42
CA ALA A 83 -6.05 0.13 8.10
C ALA A 83 -6.10 0.39 6.58
N GLY A 84 -5.05 -0.01 5.86
CA GLY A 84 -5.01 0.07 4.39
C GLY A 84 -6.08 -0.79 3.72
N LEU A 85 -6.31 -1.99 4.23
CA LEU A 85 -7.34 -2.89 3.72
C LEU A 85 -8.74 -2.35 4.01
N LEU A 86 -8.96 -1.74 5.17
CA LEU A 86 -10.22 -1.07 5.50
C LEU A 86 -10.47 0.12 4.56
N ALA A 87 -9.44 0.91 4.26
CA ALA A 87 -9.52 2.01 3.31
C ALA A 87 -9.75 1.52 1.87
N PHE A 88 -9.11 0.41 1.48
CA PHE A 88 -9.37 -0.28 0.21
C PHE A 88 -10.82 -0.73 0.09
N ARG A 89 -11.38 -1.40 1.11
CA ARG A 89 -12.78 -1.85 1.09
C ARG A 89 -13.77 -0.68 1.00
N ARG A 90 -13.44 0.48 1.60
CA ARG A 90 -14.28 1.67 1.54
C ARG A 90 -14.20 2.41 0.20
N THR A 91 -13.01 2.47 -0.41
CA THR A 91 -12.78 3.31 -1.61
C THR A 91 -12.67 2.51 -2.91
N HIS A 92 -12.57 1.19 -2.84
CA HIS A 92 -12.27 0.27 -3.95
C HIS A 92 -11.05 0.70 -4.79
N ASN A 93 -10.14 1.47 -4.20
CA ASN A 93 -8.97 2.00 -4.87
C ASN A 93 -7.76 1.09 -4.63
N TRP A 94 -7.35 0.36 -5.66
CA TRP A 94 -6.17 -0.52 -5.65
C TRP A 94 -4.86 0.16 -5.22
N GLY A 95 -4.76 1.49 -5.35
CA GLY A 95 -3.63 2.26 -4.84
C GLY A 95 -3.43 2.09 -3.33
N TRP A 96 -4.49 1.84 -2.57
CA TRP A 96 -4.38 1.58 -1.12
C TRP A 96 -3.59 0.31 -0.80
N LEU A 97 -3.74 -0.76 -1.62
CA LEU A 97 -2.94 -1.97 -1.45
C LEU A 97 -1.46 -1.72 -1.72
N ILE A 98 -1.13 -0.82 -2.66
CA ILE A 98 0.26 -0.49 -2.97
C ILE A 98 0.87 0.36 -1.84
N ILE A 99 0.13 1.36 -1.35
CA ILE A 99 0.57 2.27 -0.28
C ILE A 99 0.87 1.52 1.01
N THR A 100 0.13 0.46 1.33
CA THR A 100 0.41 -0.35 2.53
C THR A 100 1.25 -1.59 2.23
N GLY A 101 1.10 -2.20 1.05
CA GLY A 101 1.80 -3.43 0.70
C GLY A 101 3.30 -3.25 0.56
N VAL A 102 3.72 -2.26 -0.24
CA VAL A 102 5.16 -2.04 -0.53
C VAL A 102 5.95 -1.73 0.75
N PRO A 103 5.54 -0.77 1.60
CA PRO A 103 6.27 -0.47 2.83
C PRO A 103 6.20 -1.61 3.85
N ALA A 104 5.08 -2.34 3.93
CA ALA A 104 4.96 -3.50 4.83
C ALA A 104 6.01 -4.57 4.48
N VAL A 105 6.12 -4.94 3.20
CA VAL A 105 7.10 -5.94 2.76
C VAL A 105 8.51 -5.46 3.06
N SER A 106 8.84 -4.19 2.73
CA SER A 106 10.16 -3.63 3.03
C SER A 106 10.51 -3.66 4.52
N LEU A 107 9.56 -3.32 5.41
CA LEU A 107 9.79 -3.32 6.85
C LEU A 107 9.95 -4.72 7.43
N VAL A 108 9.15 -5.68 6.95
CA VAL A 108 9.28 -7.09 7.37
C VAL A 108 10.63 -7.65 6.93
N SER A 109 11.02 -7.43 5.67
CA SER A 109 12.31 -7.88 5.15
C SER A 109 13.49 -7.22 5.89
N GLY A 110 13.46 -5.90 6.06
CA GLY A 110 14.51 -5.18 6.80
C GLY A 110 14.58 -5.60 8.27
N GLY A 111 13.44 -5.74 8.94
CA GLY A 111 13.36 -6.19 10.32
C GLY A 111 13.86 -7.62 10.51
N ALA A 112 13.57 -8.52 9.57
CA ALA A 112 14.04 -9.90 9.60
C ALA A 112 15.56 -9.99 9.43
N ILE A 113 16.15 -9.20 8.53
CA ILE A 113 17.61 -9.14 8.34
C ILE A 113 18.29 -8.59 9.60
N LEU A 114 17.75 -7.53 10.20
CA LEU A 114 18.27 -6.97 11.45
C LEU A 114 18.18 -7.98 12.60
N ALA A 115 17.05 -8.66 12.71
CA ALA A 115 16.84 -9.68 13.73
C ALA A 115 17.81 -10.86 13.56
N ALA A 116 17.99 -11.35 12.33
CA ALA A 116 18.93 -12.42 12.03
C ALA A 116 20.38 -12.02 12.34
N THR A 117 20.81 -10.84 11.90
CA THR A 117 22.19 -10.35 12.14
C THR A 117 22.48 -10.11 13.63
N LYS A 118 21.51 -9.61 14.40
CA LYS A 118 21.66 -9.40 15.84
C LYS A 118 21.51 -10.67 16.68
N ALA A 119 20.83 -11.71 16.17
CA ALA A 119 20.70 -12.99 16.85
C ALA A 119 21.88 -13.94 16.63
N MET A 120 22.68 -13.72 15.58
CA MET A 120 23.87 -14.52 15.24
C MET A 120 25.18 -13.96 15.81
N ALA A 121 25.16 -12.75 16.39
CA ALA A 121 26.30 -12.06 16.99
C ALA A 121 26.30 -12.21 18.52
#